data_AF-A0A3D5UZB6-F1
#
_entry.id   AF-A0A3D5UZB6-F1
#
_cell.length_a   1.000
_cell.length_b   1.000
_cell.length_c   1.000
_cell.angle_alpha   90.00
_cell.angle_beta   90.00
_cell.angle_gamma   90.00
#
_symmetry.space_group_name_H-M   'P 1'
#
loop_
_entity.id
_entity.type
_entity.pdbx_description
1 polymer ?
#
loop_
_entity_poly.entity_id
_entity_poly.type
_entity_poly.pdbx_seq_one_letter_code
_entity_poly.pdbx_strand_id
1 'polypeptide(L)'
;MEKFNKLTGVAAPLPIINVDTDMIIPKQFLKTIKRTGLGKNLFDEMRYDDNGNEIPDFVLNKPAYRNAQILVTGENFGCGSSREHAPWALLDFGIRCVIAPSFADIFYNNCFQNGILPIV
;
A
#
# COMPACT_ATOMS: atom_id res chain seq x y z
N MET A 1 -9.56 -1.81 -15.42
CA MET A 1 -9.03 -2.68 -14.35
C MET A 1 -8.45 -3.92 -15.00
N GLU A 2 -7.23 -4.30 -14.63
CA GLU A 2 -6.63 -5.54 -15.10
C GLU A 2 -7.32 -6.73 -14.41
N LYS A 3 -7.64 -7.79 -15.16
CA LYS A 3 -8.31 -8.96 -14.59
C LYS A 3 -7.38 -9.69 -13.63
N PHE A 4 -7.80 -9.88 -12.38
CA PHE A 4 -7.04 -10.66 -11.39
C PHE A 4 -7.39 -12.15 -11.51
N ASN A 5 -6.57 -12.92 -12.23
CA ASN A 5 -6.77 -14.38 -12.36
C ASN A 5 -5.81 -15.19 -11.47
N LYS A 6 -4.52 -14.87 -11.54
CA LYS A 6 -3.44 -15.51 -10.77
C LYS A 6 -2.35 -14.47 -10.54
N LEU A 7 -1.82 -14.43 -9.33
CA LEU A 7 -0.66 -13.60 -8.98
C LEU A 7 0.45 -14.52 -8.44
N THR A 8 1.66 -14.33 -8.95
CA THR A 8 2.88 -14.95 -8.42
C THR A 8 3.93 -13.86 -8.39
N GLY A 9 4.41 -13.51 -7.22
CA GLY A 9 5.33 -12.40 -7.03
C GLY A 9 5.92 -12.41 -5.63
N VAL A 10 6.87 -11.51 -5.40
CA VAL A 10 7.51 -11.37 -4.09
C VAL A 10 6.50 -10.83 -3.07
N ALA A 11 6.51 -11.43 -1.88
CA ALA A 11 5.74 -10.99 -0.72
C ALA A 11 6.64 -10.22 0.26
N ALA A 12 6.28 -8.97 0.55
CA ALA A 12 6.97 -8.13 1.52
C ALA A 12 6.26 -8.20 2.88
N PRO A 13 6.97 -8.54 3.97
CA PRO A 13 6.40 -8.51 5.32
C PRO A 13 6.42 -7.10 5.92
N LEU A 14 5.26 -6.61 6.32
CA LEU A 14 5.08 -5.36 7.06
C LEU A 14 4.37 -5.67 8.39
N PRO A 15 5.09 -6.13 9.43
CA PRO A 15 4.50 -6.63 10.67
C PRO A 15 4.00 -5.50 11.59
N ILE A 16 3.03 -4.72 11.10
CA ILE A 16 2.45 -3.55 11.76
C ILE A 16 0.94 -3.72 11.77
N ILE A 17 0.34 -3.51 12.93
CA ILE A 17 -1.12 -3.46 13.12
C ILE A 17 -1.62 -2.02 12.98
N ASN A 18 -2.90 -1.85 12.65
CA ASN A 18 -3.54 -0.53 12.53
C ASN A 18 -2.82 0.41 11.55
N VAL A 19 -2.31 -0.14 10.44
CA VAL A 19 -1.76 0.70 9.36
C VAL A 19 -2.90 1.51 8.76
N ASP A 20 -2.97 2.78 9.11
CA ASP A 20 -4.04 3.67 8.66
C ASP A 20 -3.79 4.27 7.26
N THR A 21 -4.78 4.98 6.73
CA THR A 21 -4.69 5.58 5.40
C THR A 21 -3.75 6.79 5.31
N ASP A 22 -3.36 7.42 6.43
CA ASP A 22 -2.27 8.42 6.47
C ASP A 22 -0.91 7.74 6.34
N MET A 23 -0.70 6.63 7.05
CA MET A 23 0.51 5.82 6.93
C MET A 23 0.67 5.29 5.50
N ILE A 24 -0.39 4.79 4.87
CA ILE A 24 -0.34 4.32 3.47
C ILE A 24 0.01 5.47 2.52
N ILE A 25 -0.66 6.61 2.65
CA ILE A 25 -0.35 7.81 1.87
C ILE A 25 -0.74 9.09 2.63
N PRO A 26 0.25 9.93 2.97
CA PRO A 26 -0.02 11.16 3.71
C PRO A 26 -0.90 12.16 2.96
N LYS A 27 -1.67 12.94 3.73
CA LYS A 27 -2.68 13.87 3.20
C LYS A 27 -2.15 14.93 2.22
N GLN A 28 -0.88 15.31 2.30
CA GLN A 28 -0.27 16.30 1.41
C GLN A 28 -0.26 15.85 -0.06
N PHE A 29 -0.31 14.54 -0.32
CA PHE A 29 -0.28 13.96 -1.66
C PHE A 29 -1.68 13.80 -2.29
N LEU A 30 -2.75 14.15 -1.58
CA LEU A 30 -4.14 13.89 -2.00
C LEU A 30 -4.73 14.97 -2.91
N LYS A 31 -3.95 15.99 -3.30
CA LYS A 31 -4.40 17.08 -4.16
C LYS A 31 -4.57 16.68 -5.63
N THR A 32 -4.09 15.49 -6.01
CA THR A 32 -4.18 14.99 -7.39
C THR A 32 -5.44 14.17 -7.61
N ILE A 33 -5.99 14.26 -8.82
CA ILE A 33 -7.04 13.36 -9.34
C ILE A 33 -6.47 12.22 -10.19
N LYS A 34 -5.16 12.25 -10.48
CA LYS A 34 -4.48 11.20 -11.23
C LYS A 34 -4.20 10.02 -10.31
N ARG A 35 -4.45 8.81 -10.82
CA ARG A 35 -4.16 7.55 -10.11
C ARG A 35 -2.68 7.15 -10.18
N THR A 36 -1.88 7.84 -10.99
CA THR A 36 -0.44 7.56 -11.21
C THR A 36 0.46 8.59 -10.53
N GLY A 37 1.71 8.19 -10.27
CA GLY A 37 2.71 9.01 -9.57
C GLY A 37 2.52 9.06 -8.05
N LEU A 38 1.65 8.20 -7.50
CA LEU A 38 1.38 8.08 -6.07
C LEU A 38 2.22 6.98 -5.42
N GLY A 39 2.68 5.98 -6.17
CA GLY A 39 3.49 4.87 -5.65
C GLY A 39 4.82 5.31 -5.04
N LYS A 40 5.39 6.42 -5.52
CA LYS A 40 6.57 7.02 -4.91
C LYS A 40 6.31 7.56 -3.49
N ASN A 41 5.08 7.91 -3.14
CA ASN A 41 4.72 8.43 -1.80
C ASN A 41 3.98 7.37 -0.95
N LEU A 42 3.88 6.12 -1.43
CA LEU A 42 3.33 5.01 -0.64
C LEU A 42 4.22 4.84 0.61
N PHE A 43 3.68 4.89 1.83
CA PHE A 43 4.45 4.82 3.08
C PHE A 43 5.55 5.88 3.21
N ASP A 44 5.29 7.09 2.72
CA ASP A 44 6.28 8.19 2.66
C ASP A 44 7.05 8.40 3.97
N GLU A 45 6.35 8.58 5.09
CA GLU A 45 6.94 8.82 6.42
C GLU A 45 7.79 7.65 6.95
N MET A 46 7.60 6.45 6.40
CA MET A 46 8.39 5.26 6.76
C MET A 46 9.49 4.96 5.75
N ARG A 47 9.34 5.43 4.51
CA ARG A 47 10.25 5.15 3.40
C ARG A 47 11.33 6.17 3.23
N TYR A 48 11.09 7.42 3.60
CA TYR A 48 12.00 8.53 3.33
C TYR A 48 12.40 9.26 4.60
N ASP A 49 13.64 9.75 4.63
CA ASP A 49 14.10 10.70 5.64
C ASP A 49 13.71 12.14 5.26
N ASP A 50 14.00 13.11 6.14
CA ASP A 50 13.69 14.54 5.92
C ASP A 50 14.40 15.14 4.68
N ASN A 51 15.46 14.48 4.19
CA ASN A 51 16.19 14.88 2.99
C ASN A 51 15.63 14.21 1.71
N GLY A 52 14.62 13.35 1.84
CA GLY A 52 14.03 12.58 0.76
C GLY A 52 14.82 11.34 0.35
N ASN A 53 15.80 10.89 1.16
CA ASN A 53 16.53 9.66 0.90
C ASN A 53 15.74 8.45 1.42
N GLU A 54 15.82 7.32 0.73
CA GLU A 54 15.17 6.10 1.18
C GLU A 54 15.82 5.52 2.44
N ILE A 55 15.01 5.23 3.45
CA ILE A 55 15.42 4.55 4.68
C ILE A 55 15.66 3.07 4.34
N PRO A 56 16.91 2.54 4.40
CA PRO A 56 17.23 1.19 3.94
C PRO A 56 16.54 0.08 4.73
N ASP A 57 16.17 0.36 5.98
CA ASP A 57 15.55 -0.61 6.88
C ASP A 57 14.07 -0.85 6.61
N PHE A 58 13.40 0.09 5.93
CA PHE A 58 12.01 -0.09 5.56
C PHE A 58 11.87 -1.23 4.54
N VAL A 59 10.90 -2.11 4.73
CA VAL A 59 10.80 -3.38 3.99
C VAL A 59 10.79 -3.16 2.47
N LEU A 60 9.95 -2.25 1.97
CA LEU A 60 9.84 -1.99 0.53
C LEU A 60 11.06 -1.26 -0.06
N ASN A 61 11.98 -0.80 0.79
CA ASN A 61 13.25 -0.23 0.36
C ASN A 61 14.38 -1.27 0.25
N LYS A 62 14.18 -2.49 0.74
CA LYS A 62 15.21 -3.54 0.63
C LYS A 62 15.21 -4.13 -0.78
N PRO A 63 16.39 -4.39 -1.39
CA PRO A 63 16.50 -4.93 -2.75
C PRO A 63 15.61 -6.16 -3.02
N ALA A 64 15.48 -7.05 -2.03
CA ALA A 64 14.67 -8.25 -2.12
C ALA A 64 13.16 -7.98 -2.32
N TYR A 65 12.65 -6.82 -1.87
CA TYR A 65 11.21 -6.49 -1.86
C TYR A 65 10.86 -5.31 -2.79
N ARG A 66 11.82 -4.79 -3.56
CA ARG A 66 11.60 -3.63 -4.45
C ARG A 66 10.51 -3.84 -5.47
N ASN A 67 10.38 -5.08 -5.95
CA ASN A 67 9.37 -5.48 -6.92
C ASN A 67 8.29 -6.34 -6.26
N ALA A 68 8.05 -6.15 -4.96
CA ALA A 68 6.98 -6.86 -4.26
C ALA A 68 5.63 -6.54 -4.90
N GLN A 69 4.82 -7.58 -5.06
CA GLN A 69 3.45 -7.47 -5.56
C GLN A 69 2.44 -7.87 -4.48
N ILE A 70 2.92 -8.48 -3.40
CA ILE A 70 2.12 -8.96 -2.29
C ILE A 70 2.65 -8.28 -1.02
N LEU A 71 1.75 -7.69 -0.23
CA LEU A 71 2.06 -7.15 1.09
C LEU A 71 1.43 -8.07 2.15
N VAL A 72 2.21 -8.49 3.14
CA VAL A 72 1.72 -9.29 4.28
C VAL A 72 1.81 -8.43 5.53
N THR A 73 0.69 -8.13 6.17
CA THR A 73 0.58 -7.10 7.22
C THR A 73 -0.27 -7.53 8.41
N GLY A 74 -0.28 -6.72 9.47
CA GLY A 74 -1.05 -6.96 10.68
C GLY A 74 -2.53 -6.60 10.56
N GLU A 75 -3.25 -6.78 11.67
CA GLU A 75 -4.69 -6.50 11.80
C GLU A 75 -5.06 -5.05 11.48
N ASN A 76 -6.31 -4.86 11.05
CA ASN A 76 -6.96 -3.57 10.83
C ASN A 76 -6.24 -2.69 9.80
N PHE A 77 -5.80 -3.29 8.68
CA PHE A 77 -5.11 -2.56 7.61
C PHE A 77 -6.06 -1.62 6.85
N GLY A 78 -5.59 -0.42 6.55
CA GLY A 78 -6.34 0.62 5.85
C GLY A 78 -7.36 1.36 6.72
N CYS A 79 -7.19 1.33 8.05
CA CYS A 79 -8.08 2.04 8.97
C CYS A 79 -7.96 3.57 8.90
N GLY A 80 -8.79 4.27 9.68
CA GLY A 80 -8.81 5.73 9.71
C GLY A 80 -9.71 6.34 8.63
N SER A 81 -9.30 7.49 8.10
CA SER A 81 -10.12 8.26 7.17
C SER A 81 -10.32 7.56 5.82
N SER A 82 -11.49 7.71 5.20
CA SER A 82 -11.73 7.21 3.85
C SER A 82 -10.83 7.94 2.84
N ARG A 83 -10.01 7.17 2.10
CA ARG A 83 -9.10 7.68 1.07
C ARG A 83 -9.00 6.72 -0.11
N GLU A 84 -9.48 7.14 -1.28
CA GLU A 84 -9.29 6.38 -2.52
C GLU A 84 -7.83 6.36 -2.98
N HIS A 85 -7.03 7.36 -2.60
CA HIS A 85 -5.62 7.43 -2.95
C HIS A 85 -4.78 6.33 -2.31
N ALA A 86 -5.22 5.76 -1.18
CA ALA A 86 -4.48 4.69 -0.50
C ALA A 86 -4.32 3.42 -1.37
N PRO A 87 -5.41 2.83 -1.92
CA PRO A 87 -5.26 1.74 -2.88
C PRO A 87 -4.60 2.19 -4.20
N TRP A 88 -4.71 3.44 -4.62
CA TRP A 88 -3.97 3.92 -5.80
C TRP A 88 -2.46 3.92 -5.58
N ALA A 89 -2.00 4.38 -4.41
CA ALA A 89 -0.57 4.38 -4.07
C ALA A 89 0.00 2.96 -4.02
N LEU A 90 -0.75 2.01 -3.44
CA LEU A 90 -0.38 0.59 -3.45
C LEU A 90 -0.25 0.05 -4.87
N LEU A 91 -1.27 0.29 -5.71
CA LEU A 91 -1.29 -0.21 -7.08
C LEU A 91 -0.18 0.40 -7.95
N ASP A 92 0.03 1.72 -7.84
CA ASP A 92 1.02 2.46 -8.61
C ASP A 92 2.46 2.15 -8.17
N PHE A 93 2.65 1.70 -6.91
CA PHE A 93 3.92 1.09 -6.48
C PHE A 93 4.13 -0.30 -7.08
N GLY A 94 3.04 -1.06 -7.30
CA GLY A 94 3.07 -2.42 -7.85
C GLY A 94 2.44 -3.48 -6.95
N ILE A 95 1.91 -3.11 -5.77
CA ILE A 95 1.18 -4.02 -4.90
C ILE A 95 -0.18 -4.35 -5.52
N ARG A 96 -0.40 -5.65 -5.74
CA ARG A 96 -1.63 -6.21 -6.32
C ARG A 96 -2.44 -7.00 -5.32
N CYS A 97 -1.82 -7.46 -4.22
CA CYS A 97 -2.47 -8.23 -3.18
C CYS A 97 -2.00 -7.76 -1.80
N VAL A 98 -2.92 -7.68 -0.84
CA VAL A 98 -2.61 -7.43 0.58
C VAL A 98 -3.21 -8.57 1.39
N ILE A 99 -2.42 -9.18 2.25
CA ILE A 99 -2.81 -10.28 3.14
C ILE A 99 -2.73 -9.74 4.57
N ALA A 100 -3.85 -9.72 5.28
CA ALA A 100 -3.94 -9.19 6.64
C ALA A 100 -5.05 -9.91 7.42
N PRO A 101 -4.94 -10.14 8.74
CA PRO A 101 -6.01 -10.79 9.49
C PRO A 101 -7.32 -9.98 9.57
N SER A 102 -7.29 -8.69 9.26
CA SER A 102 -8.48 -7.86 9.08
C SER A 102 -8.16 -6.56 8.33
N PHE A 103 -9.19 -5.97 7.74
CA PHE A 103 -9.13 -4.68 7.02
C PHE A 103 -10.24 -3.76 7.52
N ALA A 104 -10.06 -2.46 7.36
CA ALA A 104 -11.17 -1.52 7.50
C ALA A 104 -12.11 -1.60 6.29
N ASP A 105 -13.42 -1.64 6.55
CA ASP A 105 -14.46 -1.93 5.53
C ASP A 105 -14.37 -1.05 4.28
N ILE A 106 -14.16 0.25 4.46
CA ILE A 106 -14.09 1.20 3.35
C ILE A 106 -12.86 0.92 2.48
N PHE A 107 -11.70 0.73 3.11
CA PHE A 107 -10.47 0.41 2.38
C PHE A 107 -10.59 -0.93 1.65
N TYR A 108 -11.12 -1.95 2.32
CA TYR A 108 -11.38 -3.27 1.75
C TYR A 108 -12.22 -3.20 0.47
N ASN A 109 -13.32 -2.45 0.49
CA ASN A 109 -14.17 -2.26 -0.69
C ASN A 109 -13.46 -1.46 -1.80
N ASN A 110 -12.70 -0.43 -1.45
CA ASN A 110 -11.95 0.36 -2.42
C ASN A 110 -10.85 -0.47 -3.11
N CYS A 111 -10.27 -1.49 -2.47
CA CYS A 111 -9.31 -2.38 -3.11
C CYS A 111 -9.90 -3.07 -4.35
N PHE A 112 -11.10 -3.65 -4.24
CA PHE A 112 -11.74 -4.34 -5.37
C PHE A 112 -12.04 -3.40 -6.54
N GLN A 113 -12.43 -2.16 -6.25
CA GLN A 113 -12.68 -1.14 -7.28
C GLN A 113 -11.41 -0.70 -8.02
N ASN A 114 -10.24 -1.04 -7.49
CA ASN A 114 -8.94 -0.71 -8.08
C ASN A 114 -8.16 -1.95 -8.54
N GLY A 115 -8.70 -3.16 -8.42
CA GLY A 115 -8.05 -4.39 -8.86
C GLY A 115 -6.93 -4.87 -7.93
N ILE A 116 -7.02 -4.51 -6.64
CA ILE A 116 -6.22 -5.08 -5.56
C ILE A 116 -7.05 -6.18 -4.88
N LEU A 117 -6.42 -7.32 -4.61
CA LEU A 117 -7.03 -8.42 -3.86
C LEU A 117 -6.65 -8.32 -2.37
N PRO A 118 -7.55 -7.88 -1.48
CA PRO A 118 -7.37 -8.05 -0.04
C PRO A 118 -7.74 -9.48 0.37
N ILE A 119 -6.89 -10.14 1.18
CA ILE A 119 -7.09 -11.51 1.68
C ILE A 119 -7.04 -11.47 3.20
N VAL A 120 -8.08 -12.05 3.82
CA VAL A 120 -8.18 -12.27 5.28
C VAL A 120 -7.65 -13.65 5.63
#